data_AF-A0A2N7XTW3-F1
#
_entry.id   AF-A0A2N7XTW3-F1
#
_cell.length_a   1.000
_cell.length_b   1.000
_cell.length_c   1.000
_cell.angle_alpha   90.00
_cell.angle_beta   90.00
_cell.angle_gamma   90.00
#
_symmetry.space_group_name_H-M   'P 1'
#
loop_
_entity.id
_entity.type
_entity.pdbx_description
1 polymer ?
#
loop_
_entity_poly.entity_id
_entity_poly.type
_entity_poly.pdbx_seq_one_letter_code
_entity_poly.pdbx_strand_id
1 'polypeptide(L)'
;IYVYQSMRGRFKSDGVFTLSTAVHPGQPKITDESTDAYDSIDWLVKHVNGNNGKVGMWGVSYPGFAAAVALIGPHPALKAVSPQAAWIDYWKSDDLHRNGALRLSYATDWLSMLQLDKTKDT
;
A
#
# COMPACT_ATOMS: atom_id res chain seq x y z
N ILE A 1 -1.37 18.67 -7.69
CA ILE A 1 -2.34 18.10 -6.73
C ILE A 1 -1.60 17.02 -5.96
N TYR A 2 -1.63 17.06 -4.62
CA TYR A 2 -1.09 16.01 -3.77
C TYR A 2 -2.24 15.33 -3.04
N VAL A 3 -2.18 14.00 -2.95
CA VAL A 3 -3.20 13.17 -2.29
C VAL A 3 -2.47 12.22 -1.35
N TYR A 4 -2.95 12.15 -0.12
CA TYR A 4 -2.55 11.16 0.87
C TYR A 4 -3.80 10.39 1.27
N GLN A 5 -3.70 9.07 1.27
CA GLN A 5 -4.83 8.20 1.54
C GLN A 5 -4.44 7.20 2.62
N SER A 6 -5.32 7.05 3.62
CA SER A 6 -5.20 5.98 4.60
C SER A 6 -5.55 4.65 3.95
N MET A 7 -4.71 3.63 4.17
CA MET A 7 -4.93 2.28 3.67
C MET A 7 -6.20 1.66 4.28
N ARG A 8 -6.74 0.63 3.64
CA ARG A 8 -7.92 -0.10 4.12
C ARG A 8 -7.76 -0.49 5.59
N GLY A 9 -8.80 -0.23 6.37
CA GLY A 9 -8.85 -0.54 7.80
C GLY A 9 -7.87 0.26 8.67
N ARG A 10 -7.25 1.33 8.16
CA ARG A 10 -6.39 2.25 8.93
C ARG A 10 -7.05 3.63 9.08
N PHE A 11 -6.85 4.25 10.24
CA PHE A 11 -7.39 5.57 10.60
C PHE A 11 -8.90 5.69 10.36
N LYS A 12 -9.29 6.53 9.40
CA LYS A 12 -10.68 6.78 9.02
C LYS A 12 -11.14 5.91 7.86
N SER A 13 -10.26 5.11 7.25
CA SER A 13 -10.66 4.18 6.19
C SER A 13 -11.38 2.98 6.79
N ASP A 14 -12.49 2.60 6.18
CA ASP A 14 -13.27 1.42 6.55
C ASP A 14 -12.55 0.12 6.17
N GLY A 15 -13.15 -1.02 6.54
CA GLY A 15 -12.59 -2.35 6.30
C GLY A 15 -11.63 -2.82 7.39
N VAL A 16 -10.90 -3.88 7.08
CA VAL A 16 -9.96 -4.54 8.00
C VAL A 16 -8.55 -4.40 7.45
N PHE A 17 -7.63 -3.91 8.29
CA PHE A 17 -6.23 -3.85 7.95
C PHE A 17 -5.63 -5.25 8.02
N THR A 18 -4.99 -5.69 6.94
CA THR A 18 -4.23 -6.93 6.92
C THR A 18 -2.80 -6.60 6.49
N LEU A 19 -1.83 -6.97 7.32
CA LEU A 19 -0.43 -6.94 6.92
C LEU A 19 -0.21 -8.08 5.90
N SER A 20 -0.38 -7.77 4.62
CA SER A 20 -0.31 -8.75 3.54
C SER A 20 0.37 -8.15 2.33
N THR A 21 1.30 -8.90 1.75
CA THR A 21 1.85 -8.61 0.42
C THR A 21 1.13 -9.39 -0.68
N ALA A 22 0.06 -10.13 -0.35
CA ALA A 22 -0.67 -10.96 -1.29
C ALA A 22 -1.45 -10.11 -2.30
N VAL A 23 -1.41 -10.55 -3.55
CA VAL A 23 -2.10 -9.96 -4.69
C VAL A 23 -2.87 -11.06 -5.43
N HIS A 24 -4.01 -10.72 -6.02
CA HIS A 24 -4.91 -11.70 -6.62
C HIS A 24 -5.26 -11.36 -8.09
N PRO A 25 -4.26 -11.33 -9.02
CA PRO A 25 -4.53 -11.08 -10.43
C PRO A 25 -5.56 -12.04 -11.00
N GLY A 26 -6.53 -11.51 -11.75
CA GLY A 26 -7.59 -12.30 -12.38
C GLY A 26 -8.70 -12.77 -11.43
N GLN A 27 -8.70 -12.36 -10.16
CA GLN A 27 -9.73 -12.68 -9.18
C GLN A 27 -10.48 -11.42 -8.73
N PRO A 28 -11.39 -10.86 -9.56
CA PRO A 28 -11.98 -9.54 -9.36
C PRO A 28 -12.88 -9.40 -8.12
N LYS A 29 -13.19 -10.51 -7.44
CA LYS A 29 -13.99 -10.51 -6.21
C LYS A 29 -13.14 -10.36 -4.95
N ILE A 30 -11.82 -10.51 -5.06
CA ILE A 30 -10.90 -10.38 -3.93
C ILE A 30 -10.32 -8.96 -3.99
N THR A 31 -10.38 -8.27 -2.86
CA THR A 31 -9.72 -6.98 -2.72
C THR A 31 -8.35 -7.14 -2.11
N ASP A 32 -7.38 -6.47 -2.70
CA ASP A 32 -6.03 -6.24 -2.20
C ASP A 32 -5.59 -4.79 -2.46
N GLU A 33 -4.37 -4.46 -2.03
CA GLU A 33 -3.79 -3.12 -2.17
C GLU A 33 -3.67 -2.66 -3.64
N SER A 34 -3.53 -3.58 -4.60
CA SER A 34 -3.51 -3.20 -6.02
C SER A 34 -4.89 -2.76 -6.49
N THR A 35 -5.95 -3.46 -6.09
CA THR A 35 -7.32 -3.07 -6.44
C THR A 35 -7.78 -1.80 -5.71
N ASP A 36 -7.37 -1.61 -4.44
CA ASP A 36 -7.64 -0.36 -3.72
C ASP A 36 -6.93 0.84 -4.39
N ALA A 37 -5.69 0.66 -4.86
CA ALA A 37 -5.00 1.68 -5.63
C ALA A 37 -5.70 1.99 -6.96
N TYR A 38 -6.17 0.96 -7.67
CA TYR A 38 -6.91 1.12 -8.93
C TYR A 38 -8.16 1.99 -8.75
N ASP A 39 -9.02 1.63 -7.80
CA ASP A 39 -10.28 2.34 -7.54
C ASP A 39 -10.04 3.76 -7.03
N SER A 40 -8.98 3.96 -6.24
CA SER A 40 -8.59 5.29 -5.77
C SER A 40 -8.17 6.19 -6.93
N ILE A 41 -7.38 5.68 -7.88
CA ILE A 41 -6.99 6.44 -9.08
C ILE A 41 -8.22 6.75 -9.94
N ASP A 42 -9.09 5.76 -10.17
CA ASP A 42 -10.33 5.93 -10.95
C ASP A 42 -11.21 7.04 -10.35
N TRP A 43 -11.39 7.03 -9.03
CA TRP A 43 -12.14 8.06 -8.34
C TRP A 43 -11.49 9.44 -8.47
N LEU A 44 -10.17 9.53 -8.25
CA LEU A 44 -9.45 10.80 -8.29
C LEU A 44 -9.56 11.50 -9.64
N VAL A 45 -9.35 10.77 -10.74
CA VAL A 45 -9.39 11.38 -12.08
C VAL A 45 -10.79 11.82 -12.50
N LYS A 46 -11.84 11.21 -11.94
CA LYS A 46 -13.24 11.55 -12.21
C LYS A 46 -13.78 12.70 -11.34
N HIS A 47 -13.30 12.83 -10.10
CA HIS A 47 -13.95 13.68 -9.08
C HIS A 47 -13.12 14.86 -8.59
N VAL A 48 -11.79 14.84 -8.76
CA VAL A 48 -10.95 15.96 -8.31
C VAL A 48 -10.84 17.02 -9.40
N ASN A 49 -11.54 18.15 -9.22
CA ASN A 49 -11.48 19.25 -10.19
C ASN A 49 -10.04 19.78 -10.37
N GLY A 50 -9.69 20.11 -11.62
CA GLY A 50 -8.36 20.62 -11.97
C GLY A 50 -7.28 19.55 -12.11
N ASN A 51 -7.63 18.25 -12.03
CA ASN A 51 -6.74 17.17 -12.43
C ASN A 51 -6.64 17.08 -13.97
N ASN A 52 -5.51 16.56 -14.48
CA ASN A 52 -5.25 16.42 -15.93
C ASN A 52 -5.36 14.98 -16.43
N GLY A 53 -6.04 14.11 -15.67
CA GLY A 53 -6.23 12.68 -15.99
C GLY A 53 -4.98 11.82 -15.87
N LYS A 54 -3.87 12.35 -15.32
CA LYS A 54 -2.62 11.61 -15.13
C LYS A 54 -2.28 11.55 -13.65
N VAL A 55 -2.00 10.35 -13.16
CA VAL A 55 -1.62 10.09 -11.77
C VAL A 55 -0.21 9.51 -11.72
N GLY A 56 0.57 10.00 -10.76
CA GLY A 56 1.82 9.35 -10.34
C GLY A 56 1.67 8.90 -8.88
N MET A 57 2.25 7.75 -8.55
CA MET A 57 2.29 7.24 -7.17
C MET A 57 3.73 7.23 -6.66
N TRP A 58 3.90 7.54 -5.39
CA TRP A 58 5.19 7.46 -4.72
C TRP A 58 4.99 7.10 -3.26
N GLY A 59 6.03 6.57 -2.63
CA GLY A 59 6.00 6.26 -1.21
C GLY A 59 7.32 5.66 -0.76
N VAL A 60 7.57 5.74 0.54
CA VAL A 60 8.76 5.17 1.20
C VAL A 60 8.32 4.02 2.09
N SER A 61 9.10 2.93 2.18
CA SER A 61 8.80 1.80 3.07
C SER A 61 7.43 1.16 2.76
N TYR A 62 6.50 1.07 3.70
CA TYR A 62 5.18 0.47 3.48
C TYR A 62 4.33 1.23 2.44
N PRO A 63 4.27 2.57 2.45
CA PRO A 63 3.77 3.34 1.30
C PRO A 63 4.52 3.06 -0.01
N GLY A 64 5.81 2.74 0.05
CA GLY A 64 6.59 2.32 -1.12
C GLY A 64 6.11 0.98 -1.68
N PHE A 65 5.74 0.03 -0.82
CA PHE A 65 5.06 -1.20 -1.20
C PHE A 65 3.70 -0.91 -1.86
N ALA A 66 2.87 -0.08 -1.23
CA ALA A 66 1.57 0.33 -1.80
C ALA A 66 1.70 0.97 -3.18
N ALA A 67 2.72 1.82 -3.38
CA ALA A 67 3.04 2.38 -4.69
C ALA A 67 3.46 1.29 -5.69
N ALA A 68 4.31 0.35 -5.29
CA ALA A 68 4.79 -0.73 -6.14
C ALA A 68 3.68 -1.70 -6.58
N VAL A 69 2.79 -2.12 -5.66
CA VAL A 69 1.73 -3.10 -5.98
C VAL A 69 0.68 -2.57 -6.94
N ALA A 70 0.50 -1.24 -7.03
CA ALA A 70 -0.36 -0.64 -8.04
C ALA A 70 0.07 -0.97 -9.49
N LEU A 71 1.32 -1.43 -9.71
CA LEU A 71 1.81 -1.86 -11.02
C LEU A 71 1.30 -3.24 -11.46
N ILE A 72 0.68 -4.02 -10.57
CA ILE A 72 0.19 -5.38 -10.86
C ILE A 72 -1.09 -5.33 -11.70
N GLY A 73 -2.01 -4.45 -11.32
CA GLY A 73 -3.21 -4.12 -12.09
C GLY A 73 -3.31 -2.61 -12.26
N PRO A 74 -2.49 -1.98 -13.11
CA PRO A 74 -2.41 -0.52 -13.15
C PRO A 74 -3.64 0.09 -13.81
N HIS A 75 -4.23 1.08 -13.14
CA HIS A 75 -5.27 1.91 -13.76
C HIS A 75 -4.68 2.66 -14.97
N PRO A 76 -5.40 2.81 -16.11
CA PRO A 76 -4.87 3.48 -17.30
C PRO A 76 -4.34 4.90 -17.07
N ALA A 77 -4.84 5.60 -16.04
CA ALA A 77 -4.37 6.92 -15.65
C ALA A 77 -3.04 6.94 -14.86
N LEU A 78 -2.57 5.79 -14.36
CA LEU A 78 -1.28 5.68 -13.68
C LEU A 78 -0.14 5.78 -14.71
N LYS A 79 0.65 6.85 -14.64
CA LYS A 79 1.70 7.16 -15.63
C LYS A 79 3.12 7.00 -15.11
N ALA A 80 3.30 7.01 -13.78
CA ALA A 80 4.61 6.85 -13.16
C ALA A 80 4.46 6.34 -11.73
N VAL A 81 5.44 5.55 -11.28
CA VAL A 81 5.52 5.06 -9.90
C VAL A 81 6.96 5.23 -9.40
N SER A 82 7.12 5.76 -8.18
CA SER A 82 8.40 5.88 -7.47
C SER A 82 8.32 5.14 -6.13
N PRO A 83 8.56 3.81 -6.11
CA PRO A 83 8.61 3.04 -4.89
C PRO A 83 10.00 3.17 -4.25
N GLN A 84 10.08 3.67 -3.03
CA GLN A 84 11.35 3.97 -2.35
C GLN A 84 11.50 3.08 -1.11
N ALA A 85 12.62 2.36 -0.99
CA ALA A 85 12.84 1.40 0.10
C ALA A 85 11.60 0.51 0.37
N ALA A 86 10.92 0.09 -0.70
CA ALA A 86 9.62 -0.56 -0.62
C ALA A 86 9.74 -1.93 0.05
N TRP A 87 8.74 -2.27 0.86
CA TRP A 87 8.67 -3.56 1.53
C TRP A 87 8.25 -4.66 0.54
N ILE A 88 9.18 -5.47 0.05
CA ILE A 88 8.90 -6.43 -1.05
C ILE A 88 9.00 -7.88 -0.58
N ASP A 89 10.10 -8.24 0.08
CA ASP A 89 10.35 -9.62 0.54
C ASP A 89 10.75 -9.62 2.02
N TYR A 90 9.72 -9.58 2.85
CA TYR A 90 9.84 -9.56 4.31
C TYR A 90 10.46 -10.81 4.92
N TRP A 91 10.65 -11.88 4.13
CA TRP A 91 11.24 -13.12 4.60
C TRP A 91 12.74 -13.23 4.27
N LYS A 92 13.12 -12.84 3.05
CA LYS A 92 14.50 -13.03 2.58
C LYS A 92 15.45 -11.97 3.12
N SER A 93 15.13 -10.68 3.01
CA SER A 93 16.08 -9.65 3.48
C SER A 93 15.49 -8.26 3.68
N ASP A 94 14.25 -8.20 4.13
CA ASP A 94 13.59 -6.92 4.37
C ASP A 94 13.30 -6.76 5.87
N ASP A 95 12.15 -6.20 6.22
CA ASP A 95 11.94 -5.73 7.57
C ASP A 95 11.68 -6.79 8.66
N LEU A 96 11.04 -7.90 8.33
CA LEU A 96 10.74 -8.94 9.34
C LEU A 96 11.84 -9.98 9.47
N HIS A 97 12.56 -10.31 8.39
CA HIS A 97 13.57 -11.37 8.43
C HIS A 97 14.80 -11.05 7.59
N ARG A 98 15.93 -11.66 7.99
CA ARG A 98 17.15 -11.76 7.20
C ARG A 98 17.48 -13.24 7.01
N ASN A 99 17.17 -13.77 5.82
CA ASN A 99 17.34 -15.17 5.44
C ASN A 99 16.73 -16.14 6.46
N GLY A 100 15.50 -15.85 6.91
CA GLY A 100 14.79 -16.65 7.92
C GLY A 100 15.13 -16.32 9.38
N ALA A 101 16.13 -15.48 9.67
CA ALA A 101 16.34 -14.95 11.01
C ALA A 101 15.38 -13.79 11.29
N LEU A 102 14.48 -13.96 12.26
CA LEU A 102 13.51 -12.94 12.66
C LEU A 102 14.21 -11.69 13.23
N ARG A 103 13.84 -10.52 12.74
CA ARG A 103 14.21 -9.22 13.30
C ARG A 103 13.24 -8.85 14.41
N LEU A 104 13.53 -9.31 15.63
CA LEU A 104 12.60 -9.22 16.77
C LEU A 104 12.10 -7.79 17.02
N SER A 105 12.99 -6.78 16.99
CA SER A 105 12.59 -5.38 17.20
C SER A 105 11.55 -4.90 16.20
N TYR A 106 11.67 -5.28 14.92
CA TYR A 106 10.69 -4.86 13.91
C TYR A 106 9.35 -5.59 14.08
N ALA A 107 9.40 -6.86 14.46
CA ALA A 107 8.22 -7.66 14.73
C ALA A 107 7.47 -7.23 16.00
N THR A 108 8.18 -6.75 17.03
CA THR A 108 7.54 -6.31 18.28
C THR A 108 7.15 -4.85 18.28
N ASP A 109 7.93 -3.98 17.63
CA ASP A 109 7.73 -2.54 17.78
C ASP A 109 6.79 -2.05 16.68
N TRP A 110 7.17 -2.23 15.41
CA TRP A 110 6.39 -1.72 14.30
C TRP A 110 5.12 -2.53 14.03
N LEU A 111 5.25 -3.87 13.92
CA LEU A 111 4.11 -4.71 13.54
C LEU A 111 3.00 -4.71 14.60
N SER A 112 3.38 -4.78 15.88
CA SER A 112 2.38 -4.79 16.96
C SER A 112 1.56 -3.49 16.97
N MET A 113 2.22 -2.33 16.81
CA MET A 113 1.54 -1.05 16.80
C MET A 113 0.61 -0.89 15.59
N LEU A 114 1.03 -1.40 14.43
CA LEU A 114 0.23 -1.34 13.21
C LEU A 114 -1.06 -2.18 13.29
N GLN A 115 -1.05 -3.26 14.07
CA GLN A 115 -2.19 -4.18 14.18
C GLN A 115 -3.06 -3.94 15.42
N LEU A 116 -2.49 -3.46 16.53
CA LEU A 116 -3.21 -3.34 17.80
C LEU A 116 -4.19 -2.16 17.84
N ASP A 117 -3.85 -1.06 17.16
CA ASP A 117 -4.67 0.15 17.17
C ASP A 117 -4.80 0.74 15.76
N LYS A 118 -6.03 0.79 15.27
CA LYS A 118 -6.38 1.36 13.96
C LYS A 118 -5.98 2.84 13.80
N THR A 119 -5.85 3.57 14.90
CA THR A 119 -5.75 5.04 14.91
C THR A 119 -4.35 5.57 15.25
N LYS A 120 -3.43 4.73 15.71
CA LYS A 120 -2.07 5.15 16.09
C LYS A 120 -1.08 4.96 14.94
N ASP A 121 -0.23 5.95 14.75
CA ASP A 121 0.94 5.96 13.87
C ASP A 121 2.10 6.59 14.65
N THR A 122 2.92 5.77 15.31
CA THR A 122 4.18 6.22 15.95
C THR A 122 5.15 5.07 15.98
#